data_AF-A0A9X9IS29-F1
#
_entry.id   AF-A0A9X9IS29-F1
#
_cell.length_a   1.000
_cell.length_b   1.000
_cell.length_c   1.000
_cell.angle_alpha   90.00
_cell.angle_beta   90.00
_cell.angle_gamma   90.00
#
_symmetry.space_group_name_H-M   'P 1'
#
loop_
_entity.id
_entity.type
_entity.pdbx_description
1 polymer ?
#
loop_
_entity_poly.entity_id
_entity_poly.type
_entity_poly.pdbx_seq_one_letter_code
_entity_poly.pdbx_strand_id
1 'polypeptide(L)'
;MGHYTQLPQGWTVCKIKQITNITNGKSQKNVETPNGIYPIYGSGGVIGRANQYLCIAGSTIIGRKGTINNPIFVEEHFWNVDTAFGLKADSALLDKYLYYFCLSFDFSKLDKSTAMPSLTKTSIGDVLIPVPPYQEQKRIVSKIDTVLDTINVIMESL
;
A
#
# COMPACT_ATOMS: atom_id res chain seq x y z
N MET A 1 10.69 16.41 13.45
CA MET A 1 11.97 15.73 13.17
C MET A 1 11.64 14.25 12.99
N GLY A 2 12.00 13.65 11.85
CA GLY A 2 11.56 12.29 11.49
C GLY A 2 12.25 11.20 12.32
N HIS A 3 11.64 10.02 12.40
CA HIS A 3 12.11 8.84 13.16
C HIS A 3 13.46 8.24 12.68
N TYR A 4 14.14 8.86 11.71
CA TYR A 4 15.37 8.34 11.08
C TYR A 4 16.56 9.24 11.45
N THR A 5 17.05 9.15 12.68
CA THR A 5 18.15 9.99 13.18
C THR A 5 19.53 9.55 12.68
N GLN A 6 19.70 8.27 12.32
CA GLN A 6 20.88 7.74 11.63
C GLN A 6 20.46 6.65 10.64
N LEU A 7 20.75 6.85 9.36
CA LEU A 7 20.51 5.85 8.32
C LEU A 7 21.79 5.06 8.00
N PRO A 8 21.69 3.78 7.59
CA PRO A 8 22.83 3.05 7.06
C PRO A 8 23.42 3.73 5.82
N GLN A 9 24.69 3.46 5.54
CA GLN A 9 25.37 4.01 4.38
C GLN A 9 24.61 3.68 3.07
N GLY A 10 24.43 4.69 2.22
CA GLY A 10 23.76 4.55 0.92
C GLY A 10 22.23 4.61 0.97
N TRP A 11 21.63 4.73 2.15
CA TRP A 11 20.20 4.98 2.29
C TRP A 11 19.91 6.48 2.16
N THR A 12 18.76 6.81 1.58
CA THR A 12 18.24 8.18 1.53
C THR A 12 16.85 8.25 2.14
N VAL A 13 16.37 9.45 2.49
CA VAL A 13 14.98 9.67 2.88
C VAL A 13 14.33 10.57 1.85
N CYS A 14 13.13 10.21 1.41
CA CYS A 14 12.30 11.08 0.60
C CYS A 14 10.84 10.99 1.05
N LYS A 15 9.99 11.83 0.48
CA LYS A 15 8.54 11.75 0.67
C LYS A 15 7.96 10.69 -0.26
N ILE A 16 6.94 9.94 0.19
CA ILE A 16 6.25 8.93 -0.62
C ILE A 16 5.86 9.46 -2.00
N LYS A 17 5.32 10.69 -2.08
CA LYS A 17 4.90 11.29 -3.36
C LYS A 17 6.01 11.51 -4.38
N GLN A 18 7.28 11.41 -3.99
CA GLN A 18 8.43 11.60 -4.89
C GLN A 18 8.84 10.31 -5.60
N ILE A 19 8.39 9.16 -5.10
CA ILE A 19 8.80 7.83 -5.59
C ILE A 19 7.61 6.88 -5.76
N THR A 20 6.38 7.41 -5.73
CA THR A 20 5.16 6.63 -5.90
C THR A 20 4.09 7.45 -6.62
N ASN A 21 3.26 6.76 -7.38
CA ASN A 21 1.99 7.28 -7.86
C ASN A 21 0.86 6.90 -6.88
N ILE A 22 0.14 7.91 -6.38
CA ILE A 22 -1.00 7.73 -5.48
C ILE A 22 -2.31 7.97 -6.24
N THR A 23 -3.09 6.92 -6.45
CA THR A 23 -4.36 6.93 -7.16
C THR A 23 -5.53 7.05 -6.18
N ASN A 24 -6.40 8.03 -6.39
CA ASN A 24 -7.69 8.11 -5.68
C ASN A 24 -8.63 7.02 -6.20
N GLY A 25 -9.33 6.36 -5.30
CA GLY A 25 -10.45 5.51 -5.69
C GLY A 25 -11.60 6.29 -6.30
N LYS A 26 -12.47 5.54 -6.99
CA LYS A 26 -13.72 6.06 -7.57
C LYS A 26 -14.87 5.11 -7.28
N SER A 27 -16.08 5.62 -7.25
CA SER A 27 -17.27 4.78 -7.09
C SER A 27 -17.32 3.67 -8.16
N GLN A 28 -17.57 2.48 -7.67
CA GLN A 28 -17.79 1.22 -8.38
C GLN A 28 -19.14 1.11 -9.09
N LYS A 29 -20.14 1.94 -8.73
CA LYS A 29 -21.55 1.79 -9.16
C LYS A 29 -21.75 1.64 -10.67
N ASN A 30 -20.90 2.29 -11.47
CA ASN A 30 -21.02 2.32 -12.93
C ASN A 30 -20.08 1.35 -13.65
N VAL A 31 -19.20 0.65 -12.93
CA VAL A 31 -18.20 -0.26 -13.52
C VAL A 31 -18.37 -1.71 -13.05
N GLU A 32 -19.17 -1.92 -12.01
CA GLU A 32 -19.44 -3.22 -11.44
C GLU A 32 -20.18 -4.12 -12.43
N THR A 33 -19.63 -5.31 -12.64
CA THR A 33 -20.20 -6.35 -13.49
C THR A 33 -19.87 -7.72 -12.92
N PRO A 34 -20.84 -8.66 -12.81
CA PRO A 34 -20.62 -9.96 -12.19
C PRO A 34 -19.47 -10.77 -12.83
N ASN A 35 -19.26 -10.62 -14.14
CA ASN A 35 -18.27 -11.35 -14.92
C ASN A 35 -17.05 -10.49 -15.29
N GLY A 36 -16.77 -9.44 -14.50
CA GLY A 36 -15.62 -8.58 -14.73
C GLY A 36 -14.28 -9.30 -14.55
N ILE A 37 -13.31 -8.99 -15.40
CA ILE A 37 -11.97 -9.60 -15.32
C ILE A 37 -11.10 -9.03 -14.19
N TYR A 38 -11.37 -7.80 -13.73
CA TYR A 38 -10.61 -7.14 -12.67
C TYR A 38 -11.40 -7.11 -11.37
N PRO A 39 -10.77 -7.39 -10.22
CA PRO A 39 -11.42 -7.22 -8.92
C PRO A 39 -11.69 -5.75 -8.62
N ILE A 40 -12.81 -5.49 -7.93
CA ILE A 40 -13.08 -4.24 -7.24
C ILE A 40 -12.65 -4.43 -5.79
N TYR A 41 -11.71 -3.61 -5.34
CA TYR A 41 -11.27 -3.59 -3.96
C TYR A 41 -11.88 -2.45 -3.16
N GLY A 42 -12.48 -2.80 -2.03
CA GLY A 42 -12.62 -1.95 -0.86
C GLY A 42 -11.35 -1.99 0.00
N SER A 43 -11.33 -1.19 1.06
CA SER A 43 -10.24 -1.23 2.04
C SER A 43 -10.21 -2.49 2.91
N GLY A 44 -11.26 -3.32 2.85
CA GLY A 44 -11.35 -4.62 3.52
C GLY A 44 -11.17 -5.84 2.62
N GLY A 45 -10.81 -5.66 1.34
CA GLY A 45 -10.67 -6.75 0.37
C GLY A 45 -11.57 -6.60 -0.85
N VAL A 46 -11.73 -7.69 -1.60
CA VAL A 46 -12.53 -7.74 -2.83
C VAL A 46 -14.01 -7.65 -2.50
N ILE A 47 -14.74 -6.77 -3.19
CA ILE A 47 -16.18 -6.53 -2.98
C ILE A 47 -17.02 -6.73 -4.26
N GLY A 48 -16.38 -6.96 -5.40
CA GLY A 48 -17.06 -7.11 -6.69
C GLY A 48 -16.05 -7.26 -7.82
N ARG A 49 -16.52 -7.21 -9.08
CA ARG A 49 -15.65 -7.25 -10.27
C ARG A 49 -16.03 -6.17 -11.29
N ALA A 50 -15.08 -5.80 -12.15
CA ALA A 50 -15.22 -4.79 -13.20
C ALA A 50 -14.42 -5.19 -14.46
N ASN A 51 -14.75 -4.59 -15.61
CA ASN A 51 -13.92 -4.70 -16.83
C ASN A 51 -12.92 -3.55 -16.99
N GLN A 52 -12.91 -2.63 -16.03
CA GLN A 52 -12.01 -1.48 -15.98
C GLN A 52 -11.20 -1.53 -14.69
N TYR A 53 -9.98 -0.97 -14.73
CA TYR A 53 -9.13 -0.82 -13.56
C TYR A 53 -8.68 0.64 -13.41
N LEU A 54 -8.33 1.02 -12.18
CA LEU A 54 -7.72 2.31 -11.85
C LEU A 54 -6.26 2.14 -11.44
N CYS A 55 -5.94 0.99 -10.84
CA CYS A 55 -4.64 0.68 -10.29
C CYS A 55 -4.06 -0.54 -11.01
N ILE A 56 -2.76 -0.53 -11.25
CA ILE A 56 -2.04 -1.63 -11.89
C ILE A 56 -1.54 -2.64 -10.86
N ALA A 57 -1.08 -3.79 -11.34
CA ALA A 57 -0.55 -4.87 -10.54
C ALA A 57 0.68 -4.42 -9.75
N GLY A 58 0.86 -4.98 -8.56
CA GLY A 58 1.88 -4.56 -7.61
C GLY A 58 1.60 -3.20 -6.97
N SER A 59 0.32 -2.79 -6.86
CA SER A 59 -0.03 -1.62 -6.06
C SER A 59 -0.48 -2.02 -4.66
N THR A 60 -0.21 -1.14 -3.69
CA THR A 60 -0.65 -1.28 -2.31
C THR A 60 -1.89 -0.43 -2.06
N ILE A 61 -2.93 -1.02 -1.47
CA ILE A 61 -4.14 -0.33 -1.06
C ILE A 61 -3.96 0.21 0.35
N ILE A 62 -4.32 1.49 0.58
CA ILE A 62 -4.41 2.11 1.90
C ILE A 62 -5.85 2.61 2.11
N GLY A 63 -6.50 2.12 3.18
CA GLY A 63 -7.86 2.54 3.54
C GLY A 63 -7.92 3.97 4.08
N ARG A 64 -9.07 4.65 3.89
CA ARG A 64 -9.31 5.99 4.47
C ARG A 64 -9.86 5.96 5.89
N LYS A 65 -10.62 4.92 6.27
CA LYS A 65 -11.29 4.76 7.57
C LYS A 65 -11.40 3.28 7.98
N GLY A 66 -11.24 2.98 9.27
CA GLY A 66 -11.45 1.65 9.88
C GLY A 66 -10.38 0.59 9.58
N THR A 67 -9.74 0.67 8.41
CA THR A 67 -8.72 -0.29 7.90
C THR A 67 -7.43 0.44 7.50
N ILE A 68 -7.22 1.65 8.03
CA ILE A 68 -6.10 2.54 7.70
C ILE A 68 -4.74 1.84 7.86
N ASN A 69 -4.60 1.02 8.90
CA ASN A 69 -3.38 0.27 9.21
C ASN A 69 -3.43 -1.20 8.74
N ASN A 70 -4.31 -1.53 7.79
CA ASN A 70 -4.33 -2.85 7.16
C ASN A 70 -4.12 -2.73 5.64
N PRO A 71 -2.92 -2.36 5.17
CA PRO A 71 -2.61 -2.30 3.75
C PRO A 71 -2.79 -3.65 3.05
N ILE A 72 -3.24 -3.61 1.80
CA ILE A 72 -3.41 -4.82 0.97
C ILE A 72 -2.51 -4.71 -0.25
N PHE A 73 -1.63 -5.68 -0.46
CA PHE A 73 -0.86 -5.79 -1.70
C PHE A 73 -1.68 -6.52 -2.77
N VAL A 74 -1.75 -5.97 -3.97
CA VAL A 74 -2.54 -6.57 -5.07
C VAL A 74 -1.65 -6.87 -6.26
N GLU A 75 -1.58 -8.15 -6.64
CA GLU A 75 -0.72 -8.65 -7.72
C GLU A 75 -1.38 -8.62 -9.12
N GLU A 76 -2.65 -8.19 -9.20
CA GLU A 76 -3.39 -8.02 -10.44
C GLU A 76 -3.87 -6.58 -10.65
N HIS A 77 -4.30 -6.22 -11.85
CA HIS A 77 -4.94 -4.93 -12.12
C HIS A 77 -6.29 -4.86 -11.40
N PHE A 78 -6.65 -3.71 -10.83
CA PHE A 78 -7.87 -3.60 -10.04
C PHE A 78 -8.53 -2.23 -10.07
N TRP A 79 -9.83 -2.24 -9.77
CA TRP A 79 -10.58 -1.03 -9.45
C TRP A 79 -10.56 -0.78 -7.95
N ASN A 80 -10.06 0.38 -7.52
CA ASN A 80 -10.10 0.77 -6.11
C ASN A 80 -11.28 1.74 -5.88
N VAL A 81 -12.05 1.51 -4.82
CA VAL A 81 -13.19 2.36 -4.48
C VAL A 81 -12.80 3.63 -3.72
N ASP A 82 -13.65 4.63 -3.78
CA ASP A 82 -13.45 5.97 -3.21
C ASP A 82 -13.13 6.03 -1.69
N THR A 83 -13.28 4.93 -0.96
CA THR A 83 -12.84 4.80 0.44
C THR A 83 -11.38 4.36 0.61
N ALA A 84 -10.62 4.24 -0.47
CA ALA A 84 -9.22 3.82 -0.46
C ALA A 84 -8.31 4.63 -1.40
N PHE A 85 -7.00 4.42 -1.25
CA PHE A 85 -5.96 4.89 -2.16
C PHE A 85 -5.17 3.70 -2.69
N GLY A 86 -4.76 3.76 -3.95
CA GLY A 86 -3.81 2.81 -4.53
C GLY A 86 -2.45 3.47 -4.67
N LEU A 87 -1.41 2.87 -4.09
CA LEU A 87 -0.04 3.36 -4.14
C LEU A 87 0.78 2.43 -5.03
N LYS A 88 1.38 2.95 -6.08
CA LYS A 88 2.29 2.22 -6.97
C LYS A 88 3.69 2.78 -6.85
N ALA A 89 4.68 1.93 -6.66
CA ALA A 89 6.08 2.36 -6.60
C ALA A 89 6.59 2.75 -8.00
N ASP A 90 7.45 3.76 -8.05
CA ASP A 90 8.24 4.08 -9.23
C ASP A 90 9.54 3.26 -9.24
N SER A 91 10.36 3.39 -10.29
CA SER A 91 11.56 2.55 -10.50
C SER A 91 12.63 2.61 -9.38
N ALA A 92 12.55 3.60 -8.50
CA ALA A 92 13.46 3.74 -7.36
C ALA A 92 13.14 2.77 -6.20
N LEU A 93 11.95 2.19 -6.17
CA LEU A 93 11.45 1.39 -5.06
C LEU A 93 10.81 0.09 -5.55
N LEU A 94 11.06 -1.02 -4.85
CA LEU A 94 10.32 -2.26 -5.09
C LEU A 94 8.89 -2.12 -4.56
N ASP A 95 7.91 -2.58 -5.34
CA ASP A 95 6.49 -2.61 -4.95
C ASP A 95 6.28 -3.31 -3.59
N LYS A 96 6.89 -4.48 -3.39
CA LYS A 96 6.83 -5.20 -2.11
C LYS A 96 7.53 -4.45 -0.98
N TYR A 97 8.60 -3.71 -1.26
CA TYR A 97 9.24 -2.88 -0.23
C TYR A 97 8.31 -1.76 0.23
N LEU A 98 7.64 -1.08 -0.71
CA LEU A 98 6.61 -0.08 -0.41
C LEU A 98 5.49 -0.70 0.44
N TYR A 99 5.01 -1.88 0.07
CA TYR A 99 4.00 -2.61 0.83
C TYR A 99 4.43 -2.87 2.28
N TYR A 100 5.62 -3.42 2.50
CA TYR A 100 6.12 -3.69 3.84
C TYR A 100 6.37 -2.43 4.65
N PHE A 101 6.82 -1.35 4.00
CA PHE A 101 6.90 -0.05 4.65
C PHE A 101 5.50 0.38 5.12
N CYS A 102 4.49 0.30 4.26
CA CYS A 102 3.11 0.64 4.61
C CYS A 102 2.57 -0.23 5.75
N LEU A 103 2.88 -1.52 5.79
CA LEU A 103 2.52 -2.40 6.91
C LEU A 103 3.17 -1.96 8.23
N SER A 104 4.41 -1.49 8.17
CA SER A 104 5.15 -1.05 9.36
C SER A 104 4.77 0.35 9.86
N PHE A 105 4.18 1.18 8.99
CA PHE A 105 3.89 2.57 9.28
C PHE A 105 2.49 2.74 9.86
N ASP A 106 2.41 3.41 11.01
CA ASP A 106 1.13 3.74 11.64
C ASP A 106 0.50 4.98 10.99
N PHE A 107 -0.30 4.76 9.95
CA PHE A 107 -1.02 5.81 9.23
C PHE A 107 -2.08 6.50 10.08
N SER A 108 -2.55 5.88 11.17
CA SER A 108 -3.46 6.53 12.12
C SER A 108 -2.84 7.76 12.81
N LYS A 109 -1.51 7.91 12.84
CA LYS A 109 -0.86 9.12 13.35
C LYS A 109 -0.99 10.34 12.44
N LEU A 110 -1.35 10.14 11.17
CA LEU A 110 -1.56 11.23 10.22
C LEU A 110 -2.96 11.84 10.35
N ASP A 111 -3.78 11.21 11.18
CA ASP A 111 -5.15 11.55 11.44
C ASP A 111 -5.26 12.70 12.44
N LYS A 112 -5.60 13.89 11.95
CA LYS A 112 -5.61 15.12 12.74
C LYS A 112 -6.99 15.51 13.27
N SER A 113 -8.03 14.70 13.07
CA SER A 113 -9.39 15.07 13.47
C SER A 113 -10.03 14.07 14.41
N THR A 114 -10.30 14.53 15.63
CA THR A 114 -10.93 13.79 16.74
C THR A 114 -12.40 13.42 16.51
N ALA A 115 -13.05 13.95 15.46
CA ALA A 115 -14.48 13.75 15.19
C ALA A 115 -14.81 12.83 14.01
N MET A 116 -14.04 12.90 12.91
CA MET A 116 -14.22 12.08 11.70
C MET A 116 -12.88 11.94 10.98
N PRO A 117 -12.09 10.92 11.34
CA PRO A 117 -10.78 10.74 10.79
C PRO A 117 -10.79 10.27 9.33
N SER A 118 -10.06 10.96 8.45
CA SER A 118 -9.94 10.59 7.05
C SER A 118 -8.53 10.90 6.54
N LEU A 119 -7.83 9.85 6.12
CA LEU A 119 -6.52 9.97 5.49
C LEU A 119 -6.65 10.73 4.16
N THR A 120 -5.75 11.67 3.90
CA THR A 120 -5.72 12.42 2.63
C THR A 120 -4.58 11.95 1.74
N LYS A 121 -4.73 12.09 0.42
CA LYS A 121 -3.62 11.84 -0.53
C LYS A 121 -2.38 12.67 -0.19
N THR A 122 -2.57 13.92 0.25
CA THR A 122 -1.49 14.81 0.66
C THR A 122 -0.76 14.30 1.90
N SER A 123 -1.50 13.88 2.94
CA SER A 123 -0.88 13.37 4.17
C SER A 123 -0.09 12.09 3.93
N ILE A 124 -0.61 11.16 3.12
CA ILE A 124 0.13 9.96 2.69
C ILE A 124 1.39 10.38 1.92
N GLY A 125 1.22 11.28 0.95
CA GLY A 125 2.30 11.72 0.08
C GLY A 125 3.44 12.42 0.81
N ASP A 126 3.18 13.04 1.96
CA ASP A 126 4.17 13.72 2.79
C ASP A 126 4.85 12.82 3.84
N VAL A 127 4.44 11.55 3.96
CA VAL A 127 5.16 10.56 4.79
C VAL A 127 6.59 10.39 4.28
N LEU A 128 7.53 10.40 5.20
CA LEU A 128 8.94 10.12 4.92
C LEU A 128 9.18 8.61 4.88
N ILE A 129 9.79 8.15 3.80
CA ILE A 129 10.17 6.75 3.59
C ILE A 129 11.69 6.67 3.39
N PRO A 130 12.38 5.76 4.11
CA PRO A 130 13.76 5.43 3.83
C PRO A 130 13.85 4.61 2.54
N VAL A 131 14.81 4.93 1.69
CA VAL A 131 15.05 4.26 0.41
C VAL A 131 16.45 3.65 0.45
N PRO A 132 16.56 2.32 0.66
CA PRO A 132 17.82 1.60 0.58
C PRO A 132 18.32 1.52 -0.88
N PRO A 133 19.61 1.20 -1.09
CA PRO A 133 20.08 0.71 -2.37
C PRO A 133 19.25 -0.48 -2.88
N TYR A 134 19.09 -0.61 -4.19
CA TYR A 134 18.17 -1.58 -4.78
C TYR A 134 18.42 -3.05 -4.35
N GLN A 135 19.69 -3.46 -4.21
CA GLN A 135 20.03 -4.80 -3.72
C GLN A 135 19.63 -5.00 -2.25
N GLU A 136 19.71 -3.95 -1.45
CA GLU A 136 19.29 -3.99 -0.05
C GLU A 136 17.76 -4.06 0.06
N GLN A 137 17.02 -3.37 -0.82
CA GLN A 137 15.57 -3.55 -0.91
C GLN A 137 15.20 -5.00 -1.22
N LYS A 138 15.88 -5.65 -2.18
CA LYS A 138 15.67 -7.07 -2.50
C LYS A 138 15.96 -7.98 -1.32
N ARG A 139 17.08 -7.75 -0.62
CA ARG A 139 17.47 -8.52 0.56
C ARG A 139 16.42 -8.43 1.67
N ILE A 140 15.92 -7.22 1.94
CA ILE A 140 14.87 -6.97 2.93
C ILE A 140 13.57 -7.68 2.54
N VAL A 141 13.09 -7.47 1.31
CA VAL A 141 11.86 -8.11 0.79
C VAL A 141 11.96 -9.63 0.90
N SER A 142 13.05 -10.23 0.41
CA SER A 142 13.26 -11.67 0.45
C SER A 142 13.25 -12.22 1.87
N LYS A 143 13.85 -11.50 2.83
CA LYS A 143 13.86 -11.93 4.23
C LYS A 143 12.48 -11.87 4.87
N ILE A 144 11.68 -10.84 4.55
CA ILE A 144 10.31 -10.72 5.06
C ILE A 144 9.42 -11.81 4.44
N ASP A 145 9.47 -12.00 3.12
CA ASP A 145 8.74 -13.07 2.41
C ASP A 145 9.04 -14.44 3.07
N THR A 146 10.31 -14.79 3.28
CA THR A 146 10.70 -16.08 3.92
C THR A 146 10.08 -16.26 5.31
N VAL A 147 10.01 -15.20 6.11
CA VAL A 147 9.43 -15.26 7.46
C VAL A 147 7.91 -15.42 7.38
N LEU A 148 7.24 -14.66 6.51
CA LEU A 148 5.79 -14.76 6.31
C LEU A 148 5.38 -16.13 5.77
N ASP A 149 6.13 -16.69 4.82
CA ASP A 149 5.90 -18.04 4.29
C ASP A 149 6.01 -19.09 5.40
N THR A 150 7.00 -18.96 6.28
CA THR A 150 7.16 -19.86 7.42
C THR A 150 5.96 -19.79 8.38
N ILE A 151 5.42 -18.59 8.63
CA ILE A 151 4.23 -18.39 9.46
C ILE A 151 3.01 -19.04 8.81
N ASN A 152 2.81 -18.87 7.50
CA ASN A 152 1.68 -19.45 6.77
C ASN A 152 1.68 -20.98 6.86
N VAL A 153 2.84 -21.63 6.67
CA VAL A 153 2.97 -23.09 6.80
C VAL A 153 2.58 -23.58 8.20
N ILE A 154 2.97 -22.85 9.25
CA ILE A 154 2.59 -23.18 10.63
C ILE A 154 1.07 -23.03 10.82
N MET A 155 0.49 -21.95 10.32
CA MET A 155 -0.95 -21.69 10.45
C MET A 155 -1.82 -22.71 9.71
N GLU A 156 -1.36 -23.25 8.57
CA GLU A 156 -2.04 -24.32 7.83
C GLU A 156 -1.94 -25.69 8.52
N SER A 157 -0.97 -25.85 9.43
CA SER A 157 -0.74 -27.09 10.17
C SER A 157 -1.50 -27.15 11.52
N LEU A 158 -2.25 -26.10 11.86
CA LEU A 158 -3.07 -25.98 13.08
C LEU A 158 -4.56 -26.21 12.78
#